data_AF-A0A2I0AJK5-F1
#
_entry.id   AF-A0A2I0AJK5-F1
#
_cell.length_a   1.000
_cell.length_b   1.000
_cell.length_c   1.000
_cell.angle_alpha   90.00
_cell.angle_beta   90.00
_cell.angle_gamma   90.00
#
_symmetry.space_group_name_H-M   'P 1'
#
loop_
_entity.id
_entity.type
_entity.pdbx_description
1 polymer ?
#
loop_
_entity_poly.entity_id
_entity_poly.type
_entity_poly.pdbx_seq_one_letter_code
_entity_poly.pdbx_strand_id
1 'polypeptide(L)'
;MLHCNAFSMTMNINVKLRLEDDTKMANRKYFRSLVGGLNYLSHSKPDIAYSVNVISKFMHNPSMQHLGIAKRILCYVAGIVGHGIWYSKVSNIKLFGYTDSD
;
A
#
# COMPACT_ATOMS: atom_id res chain seq x y z
N MET A 1 -9.18 10.74 1.26
CA MET A 1 -7.87 10.46 1.89
C MET A 1 -7.67 11.17 3.24
N LEU A 2 -8.51 12.13 3.64
CA LEU A 2 -8.30 13.00 4.81
C LEU A 2 -8.45 12.34 6.21
N HIS A 3 -8.72 11.03 6.32
CA HIS A 3 -8.90 10.32 7.60
C HIS A 3 -8.24 8.92 7.64
N CYS A 4 -7.12 8.71 6.93
CA CYS A 4 -6.30 7.50 7.09
C CYS A 4 -5.20 7.77 8.12
N ASN A 5 -5.18 7.05 9.23
CA ASN A 5 -4.04 7.08 10.14
C ASN A 5 -2.84 6.41 9.45
N ALA A 6 -1.69 7.08 9.44
CA ALA A 6 -0.45 6.54 8.87
C ALA A 6 -0.04 5.28 9.63
N PHE A 7 0.27 4.20 8.91
CA PHE A 7 0.65 2.90 9.50
C PHE A 7 2.01 2.49 8.95
N SER A 8 2.97 2.17 9.82
CA SER A 8 4.27 1.60 9.41
C SER A 8 4.05 0.22 8.81
N MET A 9 4.53 -0.01 7.59
CA MET A 9 4.23 -1.22 6.83
C MET A 9 5.04 -2.43 7.30
N THR A 10 4.67 -3.02 8.44
CA THR A 10 5.06 -4.38 8.81
C THR A 10 3.98 -5.36 8.37
N MET A 11 3.69 -5.40 7.08
CA MET A 11 2.75 -6.40 6.56
C MET A 11 3.46 -7.73 6.35
N ASN A 12 3.34 -8.64 7.32
CA ASN A 12 3.54 -10.06 7.04
C ASN A 12 2.32 -10.58 6.26
N ILE A 13 2.31 -10.35 4.94
CA ILE A 13 1.21 -10.74 4.04
C ILE A 13 1.06 -12.27 3.97
N ASN A 14 2.09 -12.99 4.43
CA ASN A 14 2.10 -14.45 4.59
C ASN A 14 1.21 -14.96 5.74
N VAL A 15 0.56 -14.09 6.52
CA VAL A 15 -0.51 -14.48 7.45
C VAL A 15 -1.76 -14.88 6.63
N LYS A 16 -1.70 -16.06 6.00
CA LYS A 16 -2.77 -16.85 5.37
C LYS A 16 -3.94 -16.03 4.82
N LEU A 17 -3.72 -15.35 3.69
CA LEU A 17 -4.81 -14.94 2.80
C LEU A 17 -5.44 -16.19 2.20
N ARG A 18 -6.54 -16.69 2.76
CA ARG A 18 -7.24 -17.84 2.20
C ARG A 18 -8.15 -17.36 1.06
N LEU A 19 -8.27 -18.19 0.02
CA LEU A 19 -9.20 -17.94 -1.07
C LEU A 19 -10.67 -17.98 -0.60
N GLU A 20 -10.91 -18.72 0.49
CA GLU A 20 -12.17 -18.86 1.19
C GLU A 20 -11.94 -18.46 2.66
N ASP A 21 -12.08 -17.18 2.93
CA ASP A 21 -12.29 -16.70 4.30
C ASP A 21 -13.80 -16.70 4.55
N ASP A 22 -14.26 -17.16 5.72
CA ASP A 22 -15.67 -17.07 6.19
C ASP A 22 -16.18 -15.61 6.34
N THR A 23 -15.43 -14.63 5.83
CA THR A 23 -15.82 -13.23 5.87
C THR A 23 -16.74 -12.87 4.72
N LYS A 24 -17.67 -11.95 5.01
CA LYS A 24 -18.62 -11.42 4.02
C LYS A 24 -17.89 -10.95 2.76
N MET A 25 -18.53 -11.17 1.62
CA MET A 25 -18.03 -10.71 0.33
C MET A 25 -17.97 -9.17 0.30
N ALA A 26 -16.85 -8.62 -0.16
CA ALA A 26 -16.70 -7.19 -0.37
C ALA A 26 -17.32 -6.75 -1.71
N ASN A 27 -17.60 -5.45 -1.85
CA ASN A 27 -18.08 -4.89 -3.12
C ASN A 27 -16.98 -5.00 -4.19
N ARG A 28 -17.20 -5.86 -5.19
CA ARG A 28 -16.26 -6.13 -6.28
C ARG A 28 -15.84 -4.89 -7.06
N LYS A 29 -16.78 -4.00 -7.39
CA LYS A 29 -16.50 -2.79 -8.18
C LYS A 29 -15.57 -1.85 -7.41
N TYR A 30 -15.87 -1.64 -6.12
CA TYR A 30 -15.05 -0.81 -5.25
C TYR A 30 -13.65 -1.40 -5.07
N PHE A 31 -13.55 -2.71 -4.79
CA PHE A 31 -12.27 -3.38 -4.63
C PHE A 31 -11.41 -3.29 -5.89
N ARG A 32 -11.95 -3.57 -7.07
CA ARG A 32 -11.22 -3.48 -8.35
C ARG A 32 -10.73 -2.07 -8.63
N SER A 33 -11.55 -1.05 -8.37
CA SER A 33 -11.16 0.35 -8.54
C SER A 33 -10.02 0.73 -7.59
N LEU A 34 -10.09 0.29 -6.33
CA LEU A 34 -9.04 0.54 -5.33
C LEU A 34 -7.72 -0.13 -5.73
N VAL A 35 -7.74 -1.42 -6.04
CA VAL A 35 -6.52 -2.16 -6.42
C VAL A 35 -5.96 -1.67 -7.75
N GLY A 36 -6.80 -1.23 -8.70
CA GLY A 36 -6.35 -0.59 -9.93
C GLY A 36 -5.54 0.68 -9.68
N GLY A 37 -5.99 1.54 -8.76
CA GLY A 37 -5.23 2.72 -8.33
C GLY A 37 -3.92 2.36 -7.63
N LEU A 38 -3.91 1.32 -6.80
CA LEU A 38 -2.69 0.83 -6.14
C LEU A 38 -1.68 0.23 -7.14
N ASN A 39 -2.13 -0.45 -8.20
CA ASN A 39 -1.27 -0.95 -9.28
C ASN A 39 -0.63 0.18 -10.09
N TYR A 40 -1.32 1.31 -10.25
CA TYR A 40 -0.70 2.48 -10.84
C TYR A 40 0.43 3.02 -9.94
N LEU A 41 0.15 3.13 -8.63
CA LEU A 41 1.13 3.63 -7.66
C LEU A 41 2.35 2.72 -7.49
N SER A 42 2.23 1.40 -7.64
CA SER A 42 3.36 0.48 -7.49
C SER A 42 4.48 0.72 -8.51
N HIS A 43 4.20 1.40 -9.62
CA HIS A 43 5.22 1.77 -10.61
C HIS A 43 6.14 2.90 -10.13
N SER A 44 5.62 3.85 -9.34
CA SER A 44 6.42 4.95 -8.76
C SER A 44 6.87 4.67 -7.32
N LYS A 45 6.32 3.61 -6.70
CA LYS A 45 6.48 3.25 -5.30
C LYS A 45 6.68 1.72 -5.19
N PRO A 46 7.88 1.20 -5.52
CA PRO A 46 8.12 -0.24 -5.63
C PRO A 46 8.01 -1.00 -4.28
N ASP A 47 8.15 -0.30 -3.16
CA ASP A 47 7.97 -0.78 -1.78
C ASP A 47 6.58 -1.40 -1.54
N ILE A 48 5.53 -0.95 -2.24
CA ILE A 48 4.19 -1.55 -2.12
C ILE A 48 3.91 -2.65 -3.15
N ALA A 49 4.78 -2.84 -4.15
CA ALA A 49 4.48 -3.64 -5.34
C ALA A 49 4.17 -5.11 -5.01
N TYR A 50 4.94 -5.72 -4.11
CA TYR A 50 4.68 -7.09 -3.66
C TYR A 50 3.28 -7.24 -3.06
N SER A 51 2.92 -6.30 -2.19
CA SER A 51 1.62 -6.31 -1.48
C SER A 51 0.45 -6.15 -2.42
N VAL A 52 0.55 -5.22 -3.36
CA VAL A 52 -0.47 -4.97 -4.37
C VAL A 52 -0.63 -6.18 -5.30
N ASN A 53 0.47 -6.83 -5.68
CA ASN A 53 0.44 -8.06 -6.49
C ASN A 53 -0.27 -9.21 -5.76
N VAL A 54 -0.05 -9.37 -4.45
CA VAL A 54 -0.73 -10.41 -3.67
C VAL A 54 -2.24 -10.16 -3.62
N ILE A 55 -2.69 -8.95 -3.29
CA ILE A 55 -4.14 -8.66 -3.21
C ILE A 55 -4.84 -8.67 -4.57
N SER A 56 -4.12 -8.41 -5.66
CA SER A 56 -4.66 -8.43 -7.03
C SER A 56 -5.21 -9.81 -7.42
N LYS A 57 -4.73 -10.89 -6.81
CA LYS A 57 -5.22 -12.26 -7.04
C LYS A 57 -6.70 -12.43 -6.67
N PHE A 58 -7.23 -11.57 -5.79
CA PHE A 58 -8.61 -11.68 -5.27
C PHE A 58 -9.61 -10.74 -5.98
N MET A 59 -9.27 -10.16 -7.13
CA MET A 59 -10.16 -9.24 -7.86
C MET A 59 -11.47 -9.87 -8.34
N HIS A 60 -11.51 -11.18 -8.53
CA HIS A 60 -12.71 -11.90 -8.94
C HIS A 60 -13.69 -12.07 -7.77
N ASN A 61 -13.17 -12.48 -6.61
CA ASN A 61 -13.95 -12.82 -5.41
C ASN A 61 -13.32 -12.21 -4.14
N PRO A 62 -13.45 -10.89 -3.90
CA PRO A 62 -12.85 -10.24 -2.75
C PRO A 62 -13.68 -10.44 -1.48
N SER A 63 -13.01 -10.71 -0.35
CA SER A 63 -13.58 -10.76 0.98
C SER A 63 -13.39 -9.42 1.69
N MET A 64 -14.06 -9.20 2.81
CA MET A 64 -13.81 -8.03 3.66
C MET A 64 -12.37 -7.99 4.21
N GLN A 65 -11.71 -9.15 4.40
CA GLN A 65 -10.30 -9.23 4.76
C GLN A 65 -9.42 -8.65 3.65
N HIS A 66 -9.64 -9.07 2.39
CA HIS A 66 -8.93 -8.54 1.22
C HIS A 66 -9.09 -7.02 1.12
N LEU A 67 -10.32 -6.51 1.33
CA LEU A 67 -10.58 -5.08 1.32
C LEU A 67 -9.86 -4.34 2.45
N GLY A 68 -9.81 -4.93 3.65
CA GLY A 68 -9.10 -4.37 4.80
C GLY A 68 -7.60 -4.20 4.51
N ILE A 69 -6.98 -5.18 3.86
CA ILE A 69 -5.57 -5.12 3.46
C ILE A 69 -5.35 -4.03 2.40
N ALA A 70 -6.19 -3.97 1.37
CA ALA A 70 -6.10 -2.92 0.35
C ALA A 70 -6.22 -1.51 0.96
N LYS A 71 -7.11 -1.34 1.97
CA LYS A 71 -7.21 -0.07 2.72
C LYS A 71 -5.96 0.23 3.55
N ARG A 72 -5.33 -0.77 4.17
CA ARG A 72 -4.08 -0.56 4.91
C ARG A 72 -2.94 -0.14 3.99
N ILE A 73 -2.81 -0.75 2.81
CA ILE A 73 -1.82 -0.32 1.79
C ILE A 73 -2.09 1.15 1.42
N LEU A 74 -3.36 1.52 1.20
CA LEU A 74 -3.73 2.90 0.92
C LEU A 74 -3.37 3.86 2.07
N CYS A 75 -3.57 3.47 3.33
CA CYS A 75 -3.18 4.31 4.47
C CYS A 75 -1.66 4.44 4.62
N TYR A 76 -0.89 3.39 4.31
CA TYR A 76 0.56 3.49 4.25
C TYR A 76 1.00 4.51 3.20
N VAL A 77 0.46 4.40 1.97
CA VAL A 77 0.73 5.38 0.90
C VAL A 77 0.37 6.79 1.36
N ALA A 78 -0.80 6.98 1.97
CA ALA A 78 -1.23 8.28 2.47
C ALA A 78 -0.28 8.88 3.52
N GLY A 79 0.29 8.04 4.40
CA GLY A 79 1.25 8.46 5.42
C GLY A 79 2.59 8.94 4.85
N ILE A 80 2.97 8.47 3.67
CA ILE A 80 4.25 8.80 3.02
C ILE A 80 4.12 9.80 1.86
N VAL A 81 2.94 10.37 1.59
CA VAL A 81 2.75 11.37 0.53
C VAL A 81 3.64 12.61 0.73
N GLY A 82 3.87 13.02 1.99
CA GLY A 82 4.77 14.13 2.32
C GLY A 82 6.25 13.77 2.35
N HIS A 83 6.60 12.49 2.16
CA HIS A 83 7.98 12.01 2.23
C HIS A 83 8.51 11.84 0.80
N GLY A 84 9.41 12.74 0.38
CA GLY A 84 10.01 12.75 -0.95
C GLY A 84 11.34 13.49 -0.98
N ILE A 85 12.07 13.34 -2.08
CA ILE A 85 13.35 14.02 -2.27
C ILE A 85 13.08 15.40 -2.87
N TRP A 86 13.45 16.46 -2.15
CA TRP A 86 13.38 17.82 -2.64
C TRP A 86 14.77 18.29 -3.10
N TYR A 87 14.93 18.56 -4.39
CA TYR A 87 16.08 19.26 -4.94
C TYR A 87 15.88 20.77 -4.92
N SER A 88 16.76 21.49 -4.21
CA SER A 88 16.82 22.95 -4.24
C SER A 88 18.27 23.40 -4.44
N LYS A 89 18.47 24.59 -5.02
CA LYS A 89 19.81 25.16 -5.19
C LYS A 89 20.30 25.68 -3.85
N VAL A 90 21.24 24.99 -3.22
CA VAL A 90 21.83 25.36 -1.92
C VAL A 90 23.32 25.65 -2.10
N SER A 91 23.82 26.75 -1.52
CA SER A 91 25.22 27.18 -1.64
C SER A 91 26.20 26.36 -0.79
N ASN A 92 25.72 25.71 0.28
CA ASN A 92 26.50 24.84 1.16
C ASN A 92 25.72 23.55 1.43
N ILE A 93 26.02 22.48 0.67
CA ILE A 93 25.33 21.19 0.80
C ILE A 93 25.98 20.39 1.94
N LYS A 94 25.19 20.00 2.95
CA LYS A 94 25.56 18.96 3.92
C LYS A 94 24.79 17.69 3.60
N LEU A 95 25.50 16.63 3.18
CA LEU A 95 24.91 15.34 2.88
C LEU A 95 24.78 14.51 4.17
N PHE A 96 23.57 14.03 4.46
CA PHE A 96 23.31 13.10 5.56
C PHE A 96 22.83 11.78 4.97
N GLY A 97 23.51 10.68 5.32
CA GLY A 97 23.12 9.32 4.94
C GLY A 97 22.36 8.65 6.08
N TYR A 98 21.19 8.09 5.77
CA TYR A 98 20.43 7.24 6.69
C TYR A 98 20.32 5.86 6.05
N THR A 99 20.51 4.81 6.84
CA THR A 99 20.28 3.43 6.41
C THR A 99 19.10 2.89 7.20
N ASP A 100 18.10 2.39 6.49
CA ASP A 100 16.99 1.66 7.09
C ASP A 100 17.34 0.17 7.08
N SER A 101 16.96 -0.55 8.13
CA SER A 101 17.18 -1.99 8.22
C SER A 101 15.83 -2.68 8.10
N ASP A 102 15.54 -3.21 6.91
CA ASP A 102 14.45 -4.17 6.67
C ASP A 102 14.94 -5.59 7.01
#